data_AF-A0A679JVP7-F1
#
_entry.id   AF-A0A679JVP7-F1
#
_cell.length_a   1.000
_cell.length_b   1.000
_cell.length_c   1.000
_cell.angle_alpha   90.00
_cell.angle_beta   90.00
_cell.angle_gamma   90.00
#
_symmetry.space_group_name_H-M   'P 1'
#
loop_
_entity.id
_entity.type
_entity.pdbx_description
1 polymer ?
#
loop_
_entity_poly.entity_id
_entity_poly.type
_entity_poly.pdbx_seq_one_letter_code
_entity_poly.pdbx_strand_id
1 'polypeptide(L)'
;MRLVFGIFVGLSILSSPCIAQPGQNQPTVTARQREAVSEERAAEVRAAIAEARKRQDRIDRENTNLWLRWTYAVCIGCGPMPRTFRPVHTHPLRVLNGVPAALDDERDRRKSRRA
;
A
#
# COMPACT_ATOMS: atom_id res chain seq x y z
N MET A 1 55.62 18.71 -17.60
CA MET A 1 55.84 17.26 -17.86
C MET A 1 55.81 16.36 -16.60
N ARG A 2 55.03 16.67 -15.55
CA ARG A 2 54.83 15.71 -14.44
C ARG A 2 53.38 15.51 -14.01
N LEU A 3 52.47 16.39 -14.44
CA LEU A 3 51.05 16.36 -14.03
C LEU A 3 50.12 15.78 -15.11
N VAL A 4 50.50 15.83 -16.39
CA VAL A 4 49.69 15.29 -17.50
C VAL A 4 49.87 13.78 -17.67
N PHE A 5 51.05 13.24 -17.31
CA PHE A 5 51.32 11.80 -17.35
C PHE A 5 50.62 11.01 -16.22
N GLY A 6 50.23 11.66 -15.12
CA GLY A 6 49.53 11.00 -14.01
C GLY A 6 48.05 10.72 -14.30
N ILE A 7 47.42 11.53 -15.15
CA ILE A 7 45.99 11.41 -15.48
C ILE A 7 45.73 10.23 -16.43
N PHE A 8 46.67 9.92 -17.33
CA PHE A 8 46.55 8.79 -18.26
C PHE A 8 46.77 7.41 -17.62
N VAL A 9 47.44 7.33 -16.46
CA VAL A 9 47.58 6.05 -15.73
C VAL A 9 46.35 5.76 -14.86
N GLY A 10 45.64 6.80 -14.38
CA GLY A 10 44.43 6.64 -13.57
C GLY A 10 43.19 6.20 -14.36
N LEU A 11 43.12 6.48 -15.66
CA LEU A 11 41.96 6.15 -16.51
C LEU A 11 41.96 4.71 -17.07
N SER A 12 43.07 3.98 -16.94
CA SER A 12 43.14 2.58 -17.38
C SER A 12 42.51 1.60 -16.38
N ILE A 13 42.24 2.03 -15.14
CA ILE A 13 41.70 1.16 -14.07
C ILE A 13 40.17 1.02 -14.17
N LEU A 14 39.50 1.79 -15.03
CA LEU A 14 38.07 1.64 -15.34
C LEU A 14 37.76 0.56 -16.40
N SER A 15 38.77 -0.18 -16.86
CA SER A 15 38.57 -1.33 -17.75
C SER A 15 38.32 -2.61 -16.94
N SER A 16 37.04 -2.85 -16.66
CA SER A 16 36.38 -4.17 -16.49
C SER A 16 37.17 -5.32 -15.83
N PRO A 17 36.79 -5.79 -14.63
CA PRO A 17 37.04 -7.17 -14.25
C PRO A 17 35.90 -8.05 -14.79
N CYS A 18 35.79 -8.13 -16.12
CA CYS A 18 35.14 -9.27 -16.77
C CYS A 18 36.19 -9.95 -17.63
N ILE A 19 37.31 -10.32 -17.00
CA ILE A 19 38.16 -11.37 -17.54
C ILE A 19 37.36 -12.65 -17.37
N ALA A 20 36.60 -13.02 -18.41
CA ALA A 20 36.07 -14.36 -18.54
C ALA A 20 37.27 -15.32 -18.46
N GLN A 21 37.37 -16.12 -17.40
CA GLN A 21 38.41 -17.12 -17.29
C GLN A 21 38.29 -18.07 -18.49
N PRO A 22 39.31 -18.15 -19.37
CA PRO A 22 39.27 -19.08 -20.49
C PRO A 22 39.38 -20.49 -19.91
N GLY A 23 38.24 -21.19 -19.81
CA GLY A 23 38.16 -22.56 -19.29
C GLY A 23 37.12 -22.78 -18.19
N GLN A 24 36.52 -21.74 -17.62
CA GLN A 24 35.31 -21.94 -16.81
C GLN A 24 34.09 -22.00 -17.73
N ASN A 25 33.59 -23.21 -17.96
CA ASN A 25 32.25 -23.40 -18.51
C ASN A 25 31.28 -22.54 -17.68
N GLN A 26 30.47 -21.69 -18.33
CA GLN A 26 29.39 -20.99 -17.63
C GLN A 26 28.61 -22.05 -16.84
N PRO A 27 28.26 -21.80 -15.55
CA PRO A 27 27.43 -22.73 -14.79
C PRO A 27 26.15 -22.96 -15.59
N THR A 28 26.06 -24.14 -16.20
CA THR A 28 25.02 -24.44 -17.18
C THR A 28 23.82 -24.92 -16.39
N VAL A 29 22.95 -23.98 -16.01
CA VAL A 29 21.67 -24.31 -15.39
C VAL A 29 20.81 -24.99 -16.46
N THR A 30 20.45 -26.25 -16.24
CA THR A 30 19.58 -26.99 -17.15
C THR A 30 18.19 -26.33 -17.23
N ALA A 31 17.48 -26.45 -18.35
CA ALA A 31 16.12 -25.94 -18.49
C ALA A 31 15.21 -26.45 -17.35
N ARG A 32 15.37 -27.72 -16.97
CA ARG A 32 14.66 -28.36 -15.86
C ARG A 32 14.95 -27.73 -14.49
N GLN A 33 16.20 -27.33 -14.23
CA GLN A 33 16.56 -26.62 -13.00
C GLN A 33 16.02 -25.18 -12.99
N ARG A 34 16.00 -24.50 -14.15
CA ARG A 34 15.38 -23.17 -14.27
C ARG A 34 13.88 -23.23 -14.01
N GLU A 35 13.22 -24.25 -14.56
CA GLU A 35 11.79 -24.46 -14.41
C GLU A 35 11.42 -24.84 -12.98
N ALA A 36 12.20 -25.71 -12.32
CA ALA A 36 12.00 -26.05 -10.92
C ALA A 36 12.13 -24.84 -9.97
N VAL A 37 13.16 -24.01 -10.13
CA VAL A 37 13.32 -22.77 -9.34
C VAL A 37 12.23 -21.75 -9.67
N SER A 38 11.79 -21.72 -10.94
CA SER A 38 10.66 -20.89 -11.38
C SER A 38 9.35 -21.31 -10.73
N GLU A 39 9.06 -22.61 -10.66
CA GLU A 39 7.86 -23.15 -10.04
C GLU A 39 7.86 -22.97 -8.52
N GLU A 40 9.00 -23.23 -7.86
CA GLU A 40 9.18 -23.01 -6.43
C GLU A 40 8.96 -21.52 -6.09
N ARG A 41 9.60 -20.61 -6.83
CA ARG A 41 9.43 -19.17 -6.64
C ARG A 41 8.02 -18.69 -7.00
N ALA A 42 7.37 -19.29 -7.99
CA ALA A 42 5.98 -19.01 -8.30
C ALA A 42 5.05 -19.46 -7.17
N ALA A 43 5.32 -20.59 -6.53
CA ALA A 43 4.57 -21.07 -5.37
C ALA A 43 4.75 -20.13 -4.16
N GLU A 44 5.98 -19.70 -3.88
CA GLU A 44 6.28 -18.70 -2.84
C GLU A 44 5.54 -17.38 -3.09
N VAL A 45 5.58 -16.87 -4.32
CA VAL A 45 4.88 -15.62 -4.69
C VAL A 45 3.37 -15.79 -4.55
N ARG A 46 2.80 -16.92 -4.96
CA ARG A 46 1.36 -17.20 -4.78
C ARG A 46 0.98 -17.25 -3.30
N ALA A 47 1.81 -17.87 -2.46
CA ALA A 47 1.57 -17.93 -1.01
C ALA A 47 1.60 -16.53 -0.38
N ALA A 48 2.59 -15.70 -0.75
CA ALA A 48 2.69 -14.32 -0.28
C ALA A 48 1.48 -13.46 -0.72
N ILE A 49 1.03 -13.61 -1.98
CA ILE A 49 -0.17 -12.92 -2.49
C ILE A 49 -1.42 -13.37 -1.73
N ALA A 50 -1.57 -14.67 -1.45
CA ALA A 50 -2.71 -15.19 -0.70
C ALA A 50 -2.76 -14.62 0.73
N GLU A 51 -1.61 -14.49 1.39
CA GLU A 51 -1.54 -13.87 2.71
C GLU A 51 -1.85 -12.37 2.65
N ALA A 52 -1.29 -11.65 1.67
CA ALA A 52 -1.57 -10.24 1.47
C ALA A 52 -3.07 -9.97 1.23
N ARG A 53 -3.74 -10.80 0.42
CA ARG A 53 -5.19 -10.72 0.18
C ARG A 53 -6.00 -10.89 1.47
N LYS A 54 -5.66 -11.86 2.33
CA LYS A 54 -6.34 -12.03 3.63
C LYS A 54 -6.23 -10.78 4.51
N ARG A 55 -5.07 -10.12 4.50
CA ARG A 55 -4.87 -8.87 5.24
C ARG A 55 -5.71 -7.74 4.64
N GLN A 56 -5.75 -7.64 3.31
CA GLN A 56 -6.57 -6.65 2.61
C GLN A 56 -8.05 -6.83 2.89
N ASP A 57 -8.58 -8.06 2.81
CA ASP A 57 -9.99 -8.37 3.09
C ASP A 57 -10.40 -7.96 4.51
N ARG A 58 -9.50 -8.12 5.49
CA ARG A 58 -9.74 -7.68 6.87
C ARG A 58 -9.84 -6.15 6.95
N ILE A 59 -8.89 -5.44 6.34
CA ILE A 59 -8.88 -3.97 6.29
C ILE A 59 -10.13 -3.45 5.58
N ASP A 60 -10.51 -4.06 4.47
CA ASP A 60 -11.68 -3.65 3.71
C ASP A 60 -12.97 -3.82 4.52
N ARG A 61 -13.09 -4.91 5.32
CA ARG A 61 -14.21 -5.10 6.23
C ARG A 61 -14.25 -4.06 7.34
N GLU A 62 -13.11 -3.78 7.97
CA GLU A 62 -12.98 -2.77 9.03
C GLU A 62 -13.33 -1.36 8.51
N ASN A 63 -12.78 -1.00 7.35
CA ASN A 63 -13.07 0.25 6.65
C ASN A 63 -14.55 0.34 6.27
N THR A 64 -15.11 -0.72 5.70
CA THR A 64 -16.54 -0.77 5.35
C THR A 64 -17.41 -0.52 6.57
N ASN A 65 -17.11 -1.18 7.70
CA ASN A 65 -17.84 -0.95 8.95
C ASN A 65 -17.72 0.50 9.44
N LEU A 66 -16.52 1.08 9.37
CA LEU A 66 -16.32 2.49 9.68
C LEU A 66 -17.18 3.39 8.78
N TRP A 67 -17.13 3.22 7.46
CA TRP A 67 -17.95 3.98 6.51
C TRP A 67 -19.44 3.84 6.78
N LEU A 68 -19.91 2.63 7.12
CA LEU A 68 -21.31 2.40 7.48
C LEU A 68 -21.72 3.20 8.72
N ARG A 69 -20.85 3.34 9.72
CA ARG A 69 -21.12 4.20 10.90
C ARG A 69 -21.14 5.69 10.58
N TRP A 70 -20.39 6.11 9.56
CA TRP A 70 -20.42 7.46 8.99
C TRP A 70 -21.51 7.65 7.93
N THR A 71 -22.39 6.66 7.69
CA THR A 71 -23.47 6.82 6.71
C THR A 71 -24.30 8.05 7.09
N TYR A 72 -24.49 8.94 6.11
CA TYR A 72 -25.13 10.26 6.21
C TYR A 72 -24.30 11.39 6.82
N ALA A 73 -23.14 11.12 7.40
CA ALA A 73 -22.21 12.17 7.79
C ALA A 73 -21.38 12.60 6.58
N VAL A 74 -21.74 13.73 6.00
CA VAL A 74 -20.96 14.36 4.92
C VAL A 74 -19.91 15.26 5.57
N CYS A 75 -18.64 15.06 5.20
CA CYS A 75 -17.62 16.04 5.50
C CYS A 75 -17.85 17.29 4.65
N ILE A 76 -17.92 18.45 5.32
CA ILE A 76 -18.06 19.75 4.65
C ILE A 76 -16.86 19.93 3.71
N GLY A 77 -17.12 20.07 2.41
CA GLY A 77 -16.09 20.27 1.38
C GLY A 77 -15.68 19.01 0.61
N CYS A 78 -16.21 17.82 0.93
CA CYS A 78 -15.86 16.57 0.25
C CYS A 78 -16.56 16.32 -1.10
N GLY A 79 -17.22 17.34 -1.66
CA GLY A 79 -17.91 17.26 -2.94
C GLY A 79 -19.09 18.22 -3.05
N PRO A 80 -19.78 18.22 -4.20
CA PRO A 80 -20.99 19.01 -4.38
C PRO A 80 -22.09 18.52 -3.43
N MET A 81 -22.52 19.42 -2.53
CA MET A 81 -23.54 19.12 -1.53
C MET A 81 -24.93 19.36 -2.14
N PRO A 82 -25.84 18.37 -2.10
CA PRO A 82 -27.21 18.57 -2.55
C PRO A 82 -27.87 19.70 -1.76
N ARG A 83 -28.69 20.53 -2.43
CA ARG A 83 -29.39 21.65 -1.76
C ARG A 83 -30.32 21.21 -0.62
N THR A 84 -30.81 19.96 -0.69
CA THR A 84 -31.67 19.34 0.31
C THR A 84 -30.89 18.62 1.40
N PHE A 85 -29.56 18.61 1.33
CA PHE A 85 -28.74 17.91 2.29
C PHE A 85 -28.67 18.70 3.60
N ARG A 86 -29.04 18.03 4.69
CA ARG A 86 -28.93 18.59 6.04
C ARG A 86 -27.65 18.06 6.70
N PRO A 87 -26.76 18.93 7.21
CA PRO A 87 -25.64 18.52 8.05
C PRO A 87 -26.11 17.66 9.23
N VAL A 88 -25.41 16.56 9.47
CA VAL A 88 -25.63 15.68 10.64
C VAL A 88 -24.68 16.13 11.74
N HIS A 89 -25.21 16.43 12.93
CA HIS A 89 -24.34 16.66 14.08
C HIS A 89 -23.83 15.31 14.61
N THR A 90 -22.52 15.16 14.75
CA THR A 90 -21.91 13.92 15.24
C THR A 90 -20.73 14.19 16.17
N HIS A 91 -20.35 13.20 16.98
CA HIS A 91 -19.13 13.23 17.78
C HIS A 91 -18.13 12.18 17.26
N PRO A 92 -17.02 12.58 16.59
CA PRO A 92 -16.11 11.66 15.91
C PRO A 92 -15.62 10.50 16.79
N LEU A 93 -15.28 10.76 18.06
CA LEU A 93 -14.83 9.73 19.00
C LEU A 93 -15.89 8.65 19.26
N ARG A 94 -17.18 9.00 19.29
CA ARG A 94 -18.26 8.03 19.48
C ARG A 94 -18.46 7.19 18.23
N VAL A 95 -18.32 7.79 17.05
CA VAL A 95 -18.37 7.07 15.77
C VAL A 95 -17.24 6.07 15.66
N LEU A 96 -16.02 6.47 16.00
CA LEU A 96 -14.86 5.57 16.06
C LEU A 96 -15.07 4.41 17.04
N ASN A 97 -15.77 4.65 18.15
CA ASN A 97 -16.13 3.64 19.16
C ASN A 97 -17.36 2.77 18.81
N GLY A 98 -17.99 2.98 17.64
CA GLY A 98 -19.05 2.07 17.16
C GLY A 98 -20.44 2.69 17.06
N VAL A 99 -20.64 3.93 17.51
CA VAL A 99 -21.96 4.58 17.50
C VAL A 99 -22.21 5.22 16.13
N PRO A 100 -23.27 4.86 15.38
CA PRO A 100 -23.58 5.54 14.13
C PRO A 100 -23.79 7.05 14.32
N ALA A 101 -23.25 7.87 13.40
CA ALA A 101 -23.34 9.33 13.46
C ALA A 101 -24.79 9.85 13.52
N ALA A 102 -25.73 9.14 12.87
CA ALA A 102 -27.15 9.47 12.90
C ALA A 102 -27.77 9.40 14.31
N LEU A 103 -27.25 8.56 15.20
CA LEU A 103 -27.77 8.46 16.58
C LEU A 103 -27.37 9.66 17.44
N ASP A 104 -26.19 10.23 17.19
CA ASP A 104 -25.74 11.45 17.87
C ASP A 104 -26.60 12.63 17.46
N ASP A 105 -26.86 12.78 16.16
CA ASP A 105 -27.73 13.82 15.65
C ASP A 105 -29.15 13.72 16.21
N GLU A 106 -29.74 12.51 16.17
CA GLU A 106 -31.09 12.28 16.71
C GLU A 106 -31.15 12.59 18.22
N ARG A 107 -30.11 12.23 18.98
CA ARG A 107 -30.02 12.54 20.41
C ARG A 107 -30.05 14.05 20.65
N ASP A 108 -29.28 14.83 19.89
CA ASP A 108 -29.22 16.27 20.07
C ASP A 108 -30.50 16.97 19.63
N ARG A 109 -31.17 16.48 18.58
CA ARG A 109 -32.51 16.96 18.19
C ARG A 109 -33.56 16.71 19.28
N ARG A 110 -33.49 15.57 19.97
CA ARG A 110 -34.41 15.30 21.08
C ARG A 110 -34.18 16.24 22.25
N LYS A 111 -32.94 16.63 22.53
CA LYS A 111 -32.64 17.63 23.57
C LYS A 111 -33.19 19.00 23.19
N SER A 112 -32.96 19.46 21.96
CA SER A 112 -33.42 20.78 21.53
C SER A 112 -34.95 20.89 21.45
N ARG A 113 -35.67 19.79 21.20
CA ARG A 113 -37.14 19.74 21.26
C ARG A 113 -37.73 19.76 22.68
N ARG A 114 -36.92 19.46 23.70
CA ARG A 114 -37.35 19.39 25.11
C ARG A 114 -36.96 20.63 25.90
N ALA A 115 -36.10 21.48 25.34
CA ALA A 115 -35.73 22.78 25.87
C ALA A 115 -36.70 23.85 25.34
#